data_AF-A0A0R0LZY3-F1
#
_entry.id   AF-A0A0R0LZY3-F1
#
_cell.length_a   1.000
_cell.length_b   1.000
_cell.length_c   1.000
_cell.angle_alpha   90.00
_cell.angle_beta   90.00
_cell.angle_gamma   90.00
#
_symmetry.space_group_name_H-M   'P 1'
#
loop_
_entity.id
_entity.type
_entity.pdbx_description
1 polymer ?
#
loop_
_entity_poly.entity_id
_entity_poly.type
_entity_poly.pdbx_seq_one_letter_code
_entity_poly.pdbx_strand_id
1 'polypeptide(L)'
;MSQKDDMISKKYNEFLNDGKFTYLNLPTCIIACGRLPTSELGQITTEVLYKDSESKKITEKTEISETQFLEIFERCKPFKSSEELLKNILFFTDNQMVITKEQFEKLINMKDSNNNLTRNELDALYNIMNVKDGKINLEEFVSCVMAE
;
A
#
# COMPACT_ATOMS: atom_id res chain seq x y z
N MET A 1 0.72 19.30 14.84
CA MET A 1 0.71 18.08 14.02
C MET A 1 2.09 17.49 14.03
N SER A 2 2.19 16.18 14.20
CA SER A 2 3.48 15.46 14.14
C SER A 2 3.95 15.41 12.69
N GLN A 3 5.27 15.38 12.43
CA GLN A 3 5.82 15.15 11.08
C GLN A 3 5.28 13.87 10.42
N LYS A 4 4.86 12.90 11.24
CA LYS A 4 4.24 11.64 10.79
C LYS A 4 2.83 11.85 10.22
N ASP A 5 2.04 12.75 10.82
CA ASP A 5 0.68 13.04 10.36
C ASP A 5 0.73 13.79 9.01
N ASP A 6 1.69 14.71 8.85
CA ASP A 6 1.89 15.46 7.60
C ASP A 6 2.23 14.54 6.42
N MET A 7 3.00 13.47 6.66
CA MET A 7 3.33 12.47 5.64
C MET A 7 2.11 11.64 5.24
N ILE A 8 1.30 11.21 6.21
CA ILE A 8 0.11 10.38 5.97
C ILE A 8 -0.97 11.18 5.23
N SER A 9 -1.20 12.44 5.62
CA SER A 9 -2.09 13.37 4.92
C SER A 9 -1.64 13.63 3.48
N LYS A 10 -0.33 13.79 3.24
CA LYS A 10 0.21 13.92 1.89
C LYS A 10 -0.10 12.67 1.05
N LYS A 11 0.09 11.48 1.63
CA LYS A 11 -0.23 10.21 0.96
C LYS A 11 -1.73 10.09 0.66
N TYR A 12 -2.61 10.39 1.60
CA TYR A 12 -4.05 10.40 1.35
C TYR A 12 -4.43 11.25 0.11
N ASN A 13 -3.85 12.45 0.00
CA ASN A 13 -4.10 13.35 -1.12
C ASN A 13 -3.58 12.81 -2.47
N GLU A 14 -2.47 12.07 -2.48
CA GLU A 14 -1.94 11.40 -3.69
C GLU A 14 -2.89 10.32 -4.23
N PHE A 15 -3.75 9.74 -3.39
CA PHE A 15 -4.71 8.70 -3.76
C PHE A 15 -6.13 9.22 -4.06
N LEU A 16 -6.34 10.54 -4.06
CA LEU A 16 -7.59 11.15 -4.50
C LEU A 16 -7.73 10.99 -6.02
N ASN A 17 -8.83 10.40 -6.46
CA ASN A 17 -9.21 10.32 -7.87
C ASN A 17 -10.45 11.19 -8.11
N ASP A 18 -10.36 12.18 -9.00
CA ASP A 18 -11.38 13.22 -9.18
C ASP A 18 -11.81 13.90 -7.86
N GLY A 19 -10.85 14.10 -6.96
CA GLY A 19 -11.07 14.69 -5.64
C GLY A 19 -11.75 13.74 -4.63
N LYS A 20 -11.84 12.45 -4.94
CA LYS A 20 -12.48 11.44 -4.09
C LYS A 20 -11.52 10.34 -3.72
N PHE A 21 -11.50 9.99 -2.43
CA PHE A 21 -10.81 8.81 -1.93
C PHE A 21 -11.86 7.75 -1.61
N THR A 22 -11.74 6.56 -2.20
CA THR A 22 -12.74 5.50 -2.06
C THR A 22 -12.17 4.22 -1.47
N TYR A 23 -13.06 3.33 -1.04
CA TYR A 23 -12.71 2.01 -0.52
C TYR A 23 -11.84 1.19 -1.49
N LEU A 24 -11.97 1.40 -2.81
CA LEU A 24 -11.09 0.78 -3.80
C LEU A 24 -9.61 1.10 -3.56
N ASN A 25 -9.31 2.36 -3.22
CA ASN A 25 -7.94 2.87 -3.08
C ASN A 25 -7.40 2.70 -1.66
N LEU A 26 -8.29 2.44 -0.69
CA LEU A 26 -7.97 2.34 0.74
C LEU A 26 -6.85 1.33 1.06
N PRO A 27 -6.90 0.06 0.61
CA PRO A 27 -5.85 -0.90 0.94
C PRO A 27 -4.47 -0.47 0.44
N THR A 28 -4.41 0.08 -0.77
CA THR A 28 -3.15 0.52 -1.39
C THR A 28 -2.58 1.75 -0.66
N CYS A 29 -3.43 2.69 -0.26
CA CYS A 29 -3.00 3.85 0.51
C CYS A 29 -2.50 3.46 1.92
N ILE A 30 -3.12 2.48 2.57
CA ILE A 30 -2.66 1.93 3.86
C ILE A 30 -1.25 1.33 3.73
N ILE A 31 -1.01 0.56 2.66
CA ILE A 31 0.31 -0.01 2.33
C ILE A 31 1.34 1.10 2.07
N ALA A 32 0.97 2.10 1.27
CA ALA A 32 1.83 3.24 0.96
C ALA A 32 2.19 4.08 2.21
N CYS A 33 1.36 4.01 3.25
CA CYS A 33 1.59 4.65 4.54
C CYS A 33 2.30 3.74 5.57
N GLY A 34 2.80 2.57 5.16
CA GLY A 34 3.62 1.72 6.02
C GLY A 34 2.85 0.70 6.87
N ARG A 35 1.59 0.39 6.54
CA ARG A 35 0.76 -0.56 7.31
C ARG A 35 0.17 -1.67 6.43
N LEU A 36 -0.18 -2.80 7.04
CA LEU A 36 -0.86 -3.89 6.35
C LEU A 36 -2.39 -3.76 6.47
N PRO A 37 -3.13 -3.80 5.34
CA PRO A 37 -4.56 -4.04 5.32
C PRO A 37 -4.85 -5.35 6.08
N THR A 38 -5.66 -5.28 7.13
CA THR A 38 -6.04 -6.49 7.87
C THR A 38 -7.13 -7.25 7.10
N SER A 39 -7.29 -8.55 7.36
CA SER A 39 -8.44 -9.33 6.86
C SER A 39 -9.79 -8.73 7.30
N GLU A 40 -9.77 -7.91 8.35
CA GLU A 40 -10.91 -7.22 8.93
C GLU A 40 -11.11 -5.81 8.34
N LEU A 41 -10.32 -5.38 7.35
CA LEU A 41 -10.35 -4.01 6.82
C LEU A 41 -11.77 -3.57 6.42
N GLY A 42 -12.56 -4.45 5.81
CA GLY A 42 -13.96 -4.16 5.47
C GLY A 42 -14.83 -3.93 6.72
N GLN A 43 -14.66 -4.73 7.75
CA GLN A 43 -15.39 -4.55 9.02
C GLN A 43 -14.98 -3.23 9.68
N ILE A 44 -13.68 -2.98 9.82
CA ILE A 44 -13.14 -1.73 10.40
C ILE A 44 -13.68 -0.52 9.63
N THR A 45 -13.68 -0.58 8.30
CA THR A 45 -14.20 0.49 7.46
C THR A 45 -15.69 0.72 7.70
N THR A 46 -16.48 -0.35 7.81
CA THR A 46 -17.93 -0.29 8.09
C THR A 46 -18.19 0.35 9.46
N GLU A 47 -17.43 -0.03 10.48
CA GLU A 47 -17.53 0.54 11.83
C GLU A 47 -17.23 2.05 11.84
N VAL A 48 -16.14 2.47 11.17
CA VAL A 48 -15.74 3.88 11.09
C VAL A 48 -16.76 4.73 10.32
N LEU A 49 -17.30 4.20 9.22
CA LEU A 49 -18.26 4.92 8.38
C LEU A 49 -19.66 4.99 8.99
N TYR A 50 -20.10 3.93 9.66
CA TYR A 50 -21.51 3.77 10.01
C TYR A 50 -21.81 3.73 11.49
N LYS A 51 -20.78 3.72 12.35
CA LYS A 51 -20.74 3.83 13.83
C LYS A 51 -21.69 2.96 14.67
N ASP A 52 -22.82 2.49 14.16
CA ASP A 52 -23.81 1.61 14.81
C ASP A 52 -24.90 1.07 13.83
N SER A 53 -24.70 1.13 12.50
CA SER A 53 -25.75 0.76 11.53
C SER A 53 -25.56 -0.63 10.93
N GLU A 54 -26.33 -1.62 11.41
CA GLU A 54 -26.26 -3.05 11.07
C GLU A 54 -26.51 -3.43 9.60
N SER A 55 -26.59 -2.50 8.64
CA SER A 55 -27.09 -2.85 7.29
C SER A 55 -26.55 -2.02 6.12
N LYS A 56 -25.38 -1.38 6.24
CA LYS A 56 -24.77 -0.71 5.08
C LYS A 56 -23.59 -1.49 4.53
N LYS A 57 -23.74 -1.94 3.27
CA LYS A 57 -22.71 -2.66 2.53
C LYS A 57 -21.74 -1.65 1.91
N ILE A 58 -20.46 -1.75 2.26
CA ILE A 58 -19.38 -1.03 1.57
C ILE A 58 -19.23 -1.56 0.15
N THR A 59 -19.07 -0.64 -0.79
CA THR A 59 -18.71 -0.89 -2.19
C THR A 59 -17.39 -0.21 -2.51
N GLU A 60 -16.76 -0.57 -3.62
CA GLU A 60 -15.52 0.05 -4.12
C GLU A 60 -15.61 1.58 -4.27
N LYS A 61 -16.82 2.10 -4.50
CA LYS A 61 -17.09 3.54 -4.68
C LYS A 61 -17.39 4.27 -3.37
N THR A 62 -17.37 3.59 -2.23
CA THR A 62 -17.67 4.22 -0.94
C THR A 62 -16.58 5.24 -0.64
N GLU A 63 -16.96 6.50 -0.52
CA GLU A 63 -16.04 7.60 -0.22
C GLU A 63 -15.63 7.57 1.25
N ILE A 64 -14.36 7.87 1.50
CA ILE A 64 -13.73 7.85 2.81
C ILE A 64 -13.01 9.19 2.97
N SER A 65 -13.46 10.00 3.93
CA SER A 65 -12.80 11.26 4.27
C SER A 65 -11.43 11.02 4.90
N GLU A 66 -10.57 12.04 4.89
CA GLU A 66 -9.23 11.97 5.48
C GLU A 66 -9.27 11.56 6.96
N THR A 67 -10.19 12.14 7.74
CA THR A 67 -10.39 11.77 9.15
C THR A 67 -10.76 10.31 9.33
N GLN A 68 -11.63 9.77 8.47
CA GLN A 68 -12.00 8.36 8.49
C GLN A 68 -10.84 7.46 8.06
N PHE A 69 -10.06 7.88 7.06
CA PHE A 69 -8.85 7.18 6.65
C PHE A 69 -7.85 7.09 7.80
N LEU A 70 -7.59 8.18 8.52
CA LEU A 70 -6.70 8.19 9.68
C LEU A 70 -7.19 7.23 10.78
N GLU A 71 -8.50 7.21 11.05
CA GLU A 71 -9.07 6.28 12.04
C GLU A 71 -8.92 4.81 11.60
N ILE A 72 -9.15 4.50 10.32
CA ILE A 72 -8.95 3.16 9.76
C ILE A 72 -7.46 2.79 9.79
N PHE A 73 -6.58 3.72 9.41
CA PHE A 73 -5.13 3.55 9.37
C PHE A 73 -4.59 3.22 10.76
N GLU A 74 -5.03 3.94 11.81
CA GLU A 74 -4.61 3.67 13.18
C GLU A 74 -5.01 2.28 13.68
N ARG A 75 -6.12 1.73 13.17
CA ARG A 75 -6.57 0.36 13.47
C ARG A 75 -5.88 -0.71 12.62
N CYS A 76 -5.18 -0.33 11.54
CA CYS A 76 -4.35 -1.24 10.77
C CYS A 76 -3.03 -1.49 11.49
N LYS A 77 -2.44 -2.69 11.34
CA LYS A 77 -1.18 -3.00 12.03
C LYS A 77 0.01 -2.44 11.23
N PRO A 78 0.99 -1.79 11.89
CA PRO A 78 2.28 -1.53 11.25
C PRO A 78 2.92 -2.85 10.82
N PHE A 79 3.77 -2.81 9.80
CA PHE A 79 4.62 -3.94 9.47
C PHE A 79 5.36 -4.41 10.73
N LYS A 80 5.19 -5.68 11.13
CA LYS A 80 5.81 -6.19 12.36
C LYS A 80 7.28 -6.59 12.16
N SER A 81 7.67 -6.89 10.93
CA SER A 81 9.05 -7.17 10.54
C SER A 81 9.20 -7.18 9.01
N SER A 82 10.44 -7.04 8.54
CA SER A 82 10.83 -7.30 7.14
C SER A 82 10.41 -8.70 6.67
N GLU A 83 10.46 -9.72 7.54
CA GLU A 83 10.00 -11.08 7.19
C GLU A 83 8.52 -11.16 6.79
N GLU A 84 7.64 -10.37 7.42
CA GLU A 84 6.21 -10.41 7.12
C GLU A 84 5.90 -9.74 5.77
N LEU A 85 6.59 -8.64 5.46
CA LEU A 85 6.50 -8.00 4.15
C LEU A 85 7.09 -8.89 3.05
N LEU A 86 8.24 -9.53 3.31
CA LEU A 86 8.88 -10.44 2.36
C LEU A 86 8.00 -11.65 2.05
N LYS A 87 7.38 -12.29 3.06
CA LYS A 87 6.45 -13.41 2.85
C LYS A 87 5.28 -13.05 1.93
N ASN A 88 4.73 -11.86 2.11
CA ASN A 88 3.63 -11.39 1.27
C ASN A 88 4.09 -11.17 -0.18
N ILE A 89 5.25 -10.55 -0.40
CA ILE A 89 5.78 -10.35 -1.75
C ILE A 89 6.12 -11.69 -2.42
N LEU A 90 6.75 -12.62 -1.69
CA LEU A 90 7.10 -13.95 -2.19
C LEU A 90 5.89 -14.75 -2.66
N PHE A 91 4.73 -14.57 -2.03
CA PHE A 91 3.48 -15.21 -2.48
C PHE A 91 3.09 -14.77 -3.90
N PHE A 92 3.31 -13.51 -4.26
CA PHE A 92 3.00 -12.98 -5.60
C PHE A 92 4.05 -13.31 -6.67
N THR A 93 5.21 -13.81 -6.25
CA THR A 93 6.32 -14.15 -7.15
C THR A 93 6.55 -15.66 -7.24
N ASP A 94 5.57 -16.49 -6.89
CA ASP A 94 5.70 -17.97 -6.84
C ASP A 94 6.92 -18.41 -6.00
N ASN A 95 7.16 -17.73 -4.88
CA ASN A 95 8.31 -17.89 -3.98
C ASN A 95 9.67 -17.58 -4.62
N GLN A 96 9.72 -16.77 -5.69
CA GLN A 96 10.98 -16.31 -6.28
C GLN A 96 11.53 -15.13 -5.45
N MET A 97 12.65 -15.37 -4.77
CA MET A 97 13.39 -14.34 -4.00
C MET A 97 14.08 -13.31 -4.89
N VAL A 98 14.46 -13.73 -6.11
CA VAL A 98 15.11 -12.88 -7.10
C VAL A 98 14.22 -12.83 -8.33
N ILE A 99 13.77 -11.63 -8.69
CA ILE A 99 12.87 -11.40 -9.81
C ILE A 99 13.48 -10.42 -10.82
N THR A 100 13.05 -10.46 -12.07
CA THR A 100 13.47 -9.48 -13.08
C THR A 100 12.78 -8.14 -12.87
N LYS A 101 13.33 -7.06 -13.45
CA LYS A 101 12.63 -5.76 -13.51
C LYS A 101 11.22 -5.88 -14.06
N GLU A 102 11.02 -6.68 -15.11
CA GLU A 102 9.70 -6.89 -15.72
C GLU A 102 8.71 -7.58 -14.77
N GLN A 103 9.16 -8.60 -14.03
CA GLN A 103 8.34 -9.27 -13.01
C GLN A 103 8.03 -8.33 -11.84
N PHE A 104 8.98 -7.50 -11.44
CA PHE A 104 8.77 -6.47 -10.43
C PHE A 104 7.74 -5.45 -10.92
N GLU A 105 7.93 -4.86 -12.10
CA GLU A 105 6.96 -3.95 -12.74
C GLU A 105 5.56 -4.57 -12.81
N LYS A 106 5.45 -5.85 -13.16
CA LYS A 106 4.17 -6.58 -13.12
C LYS A 106 3.59 -6.67 -11.71
N LEU A 107 4.41 -6.94 -10.70
CA LEU A 107 3.98 -7.02 -9.29
C LEU A 107 3.47 -5.69 -8.75
N ILE A 108 4.14 -4.58 -9.06
CA ILE A 108 3.71 -3.22 -8.63
C ILE A 108 2.58 -2.65 -9.50
N ASN A 109 2.50 -2.99 -10.79
CA ASN A 109 1.45 -2.51 -11.69
C ASN A 109 0.24 -3.47 -11.80
N MET A 110 0.20 -4.55 -11.01
CA MET A 110 -0.82 -5.60 -11.09
C MET A 110 -2.24 -5.14 -10.72
N LYS A 111 -2.41 -3.94 -10.14
CA LYS A 111 -3.68 -3.53 -9.53
C LYS A 111 -4.34 -2.27 -10.09
N ASP A 112 -3.68 -1.45 -10.90
CA ASP A 112 -4.31 -0.23 -11.39
C ASP A 112 -3.85 0.14 -12.81
N SER A 113 -4.76 0.00 -13.78
CA SER A 113 -4.51 0.38 -15.18
C SER A 113 -4.34 1.89 -15.35
N ASN A 114 -4.64 2.69 -14.33
CA ASN A 114 -4.59 4.15 -14.35
C ASN A 114 -3.41 4.74 -13.56
N ASN A 115 -2.65 3.93 -12.83
CA ASN A 115 -1.58 4.39 -11.94
C ASN A 115 -0.31 3.53 -12.09
N ASN A 116 0.10 3.30 -13.34
CA ASN A 116 1.41 2.74 -13.61
C ASN A 116 2.49 3.73 -13.15
N LEU A 117 3.43 3.24 -12.33
CA LEU A 117 4.61 4.02 -12.01
C LEU A 117 5.28 4.48 -13.30
N THR A 118 5.55 5.78 -13.39
CA THR A 118 6.27 6.35 -14.52
C THR A 118 7.67 5.75 -14.59
N ARG A 119 8.28 5.79 -15.78
CA ARG A 119 9.62 5.24 -15.95
C ARG A 119 10.64 5.88 -14.99
N ASN A 120 10.47 7.17 -14.70
CA ASN A 120 11.34 7.90 -13.78
C ASN A 120 11.18 7.43 -12.31
N GLU A 121 9.98 7.06 -11.89
CA GLU A 121 9.72 6.53 -10.55
C GLU A 121 10.25 5.10 -10.40
N LEU A 122 10.11 4.28 -11.45
CA LEU A 122 10.72 2.96 -11.53
C LEU A 122 12.25 3.04 -11.48
N ASP A 123 12.85 3.95 -12.24
CA ASP A 123 14.30 4.12 -12.25
C ASP A 123 14.81 4.67 -10.91
N ALA A 124 14.04 5.51 -10.21
CA ALA A 124 14.35 5.92 -8.84
C ALA A 124 14.32 4.73 -7.87
N LEU A 125 13.31 3.86 -7.97
CA LEU A 125 13.25 2.62 -7.18
C LEU A 125 14.43 1.70 -7.48
N TYR A 126 14.80 1.53 -8.75
CA TYR A 126 15.95 0.73 -9.17
C TYR A 126 17.31 1.28 -8.75
N ASN A 127 17.42 2.57 -8.43
CA ASN A 127 18.65 3.13 -7.91
C ASN A 127 18.78 2.91 -6.40
N ILE A 128 17.66 2.79 -5.68
CA ILE A 128 17.63 2.50 -4.25
C ILE A 128 17.80 0.99 -4.02
N MET A 129 17.16 0.19 -4.85
CA MET A 129 17.26 -1.26 -4.86
C MET A 129 18.57 -1.62 -5.57
N ASN A 130 19.44 -2.43 -4.96
CA ASN A 130 20.74 -2.79 -5.54
C ASN A 130 20.59 -3.74 -6.76
N VAL A 131 20.03 -3.25 -7.87
CA VAL A 131 19.69 -4.06 -9.05
C VAL A 131 20.97 -4.49 -9.77
N LYS A 132 21.30 -5.77 -9.68
CA LYS A 132 22.44 -6.39 -10.38
C LYS A 132 21.94 -7.23 -11.54
N ASP A 133 22.53 -7.04 -12.72
CA ASP A 133 22.20 -7.78 -13.94
C ASP A 133 20.71 -7.75 -14.31
N GLY A 134 20.02 -6.65 -14.00
CA GLY A 134 18.57 -6.49 -14.26
C GLY A 134 17.67 -7.33 -13.34
N LYS A 135 18.23 -7.89 -12.26
CA LYS A 135 17.54 -8.68 -11.25
C LYS A 135 17.48 -7.96 -9.91
N ILE A 136 16.36 -8.15 -9.23
CA ILE A 136 16.00 -7.55 -7.96
C ILE A 136 15.96 -8.66 -6.91
N ASN A 137 16.73 -8.51 -5.84
CA ASN A 137 16.56 -9.32 -4.64
C ASN A 137 15.47 -8.70 -3.76
N LEU A 138 14.39 -9.44 -3.52
CA LEU A 138 13.25 -8.99 -2.73
C LEU A 138 13.57 -8.84 -1.24
N GLU A 139 14.51 -9.62 -0.72
CA GLU A 139 14.98 -9.48 0.66
C GLU A 139 15.72 -8.16 0.86
N GLU A 140 16.59 -7.78 -0.10
CA GLU A 140 17.27 -6.49 -0.10
C GLU A 140 16.27 -5.34 -0.30
N PHE A 141 15.31 -5.50 -1.21
CA PHE A 141 14.23 -4.54 -1.41
C PHE A 141 13.46 -4.27 -0.12
N VAL A 142 12.99 -5.34 0.52
CA VAL A 142 12.24 -5.25 1.77
C VAL A 142 13.10 -4.64 2.87
N SER A 143 14.38 -5.01 2.94
CA SER A 143 15.32 -4.42 3.88
C SER A 143 15.53 -2.92 3.62
N CYS A 144 15.59 -2.47 2.36
CA CYS A 144 15.69 -1.04 2.02
C CYS A 144 14.43 -0.25 2.35
N VAL A 145 13.24 -0.85 2.18
CA VAL A 145 11.96 -0.20 2.51
C VAL A 145 11.70 -0.17 4.02
N MET A 146 12.23 -1.16 4.74
CA MET A 146 12.03 -1.35 6.18
C MET A 146 13.21 -0.88 7.05
N ALA A 147 14.32 -0.43 6.44
CA ALA A 147 15.46 0.13 7.17
C ALA A 147 15.09 1.53 7.68
N GLU A 148 14.70 1.59 8.94
CA GLU A 148 14.84 2.79 9.79
C GLU A 148 16.31 3.03 10.16
#